data_AF-A0A849H295-F1
#
_entry.id   AF-A0A849H295-F1
#
_cell.length_a   1.000
_cell.length_b   1.000
_cell.length_c   1.000
_cell.angle_alpha   90.00
_cell.angle_beta   90.00
_cell.angle_gamma   90.00
#
_symmetry.space_group_name_H-M   'P 1'
#
loop_
_entity.id
_entity.type
_entity.pdbx_description
1 polymer ?
#
loop_
_entity_poly.entity_id
_entity_poly.type
_entity_poly.pdbx_seq_one_letter_code
_entity_poly.pdbx_strand_id
1 'polypeptide(L)'
;MKIGIIICDRYRGCAGGKCFRSVRHREGAFSRYPADESLEVVGFTSCGGCPGGNVEYTPEEMLKNGAEAIHLATGLVVGYPPCPWTAYFKDFIETKYGIPVAVGTHPIPEHYLETHQGLPSLSIIPSHPELLADAETRVEYG
;
A
#
# COMPACT_ATOMS: atom_id res chain seq x y z
N MET A 1 11.06 -9.54 -9.37
CA MET A 1 10.44 -9.58 -8.04
C MET A 1 8.91 -9.73 -8.13
N LYS A 2 8.31 -10.53 -7.26
CA LYS A 2 6.86 -10.71 -7.14
C LYS A 2 6.33 -10.12 -5.84
N ILE A 3 5.17 -9.46 -5.87
CA ILE A 3 4.57 -8.82 -4.71
C ILE A 3 3.09 -9.13 -4.55
N GLY A 4 2.61 -9.13 -3.31
CA GLY A 4 1.19 -9.08 -2.97
C GLY A 4 0.77 -7.68 -2.53
N ILE A 5 -0.48 -7.28 -2.78
CA ILE A 5 -1.03 -6.01 -2.33
C ILE A 5 -2.29 -6.26 -1.48
N ILE A 6 -2.31 -5.72 -0.27
CA ILE A 6 -3.46 -5.75 0.64
C ILE A 6 -4.01 -4.34 0.79
N ILE A 7 -5.28 -4.14 0.45
CA ILE A 7 -5.98 -2.85 0.58
C ILE A 7 -6.87 -2.82 1.83
N CYS A 8 -7.30 -1.63 2.25
CA CYS A 8 -8.38 -1.51 3.23
C CYS A 8 -9.69 -2.05 2.66
N ASP A 9 -10.42 -2.84 3.43
CA ASP A 9 -11.71 -3.42 3.03
C ASP A 9 -12.85 -2.41 2.85
N ARG A 10 -12.66 -1.17 3.33
CA ARG A 10 -13.48 -0.03 2.90
C ARG A 10 -13.50 0.11 1.37
N TYR A 11 -12.39 -0.21 0.72
CA TYR A 11 -12.22 -0.13 -0.72
C TYR A 11 -12.32 -1.51 -1.39
N ARG A 12 -13.07 -2.47 -0.84
CA ARG A 12 -13.18 -3.83 -1.39
C ARG A 12 -13.56 -3.90 -2.88
N GLY A 13 -14.28 -2.89 -3.39
CA GLY A 13 -14.64 -2.78 -4.81
C GLY A 13 -13.59 -2.06 -5.68
N CYS A 14 -12.44 -1.68 -5.12
CA CYS A 14 -11.37 -1.00 -5.85
C CYS A 14 -10.72 -1.96 -6.84
N ALA A 15 -10.69 -1.56 -8.11
CA ALA A 15 -10.05 -2.33 -9.19
C ALA A 15 -8.51 -2.26 -9.19
N GLY A 16 -7.89 -1.55 -8.24
CA GLY A 16 -6.43 -1.46 -8.13
C GLY A 16 -5.75 -0.55 -9.16
N GLY A 17 -6.48 0.20 -9.97
CA GLY A 17 -5.94 0.99 -11.10
C GLY A 17 -4.73 1.85 -10.75
N LYS A 18 -4.82 2.70 -9.71
CA LYS A 18 -3.70 3.55 -9.23
C LYS A 18 -2.52 2.70 -8.74
N CYS A 19 -2.77 1.62 -7.99
CA CYS A 19 -1.72 0.72 -7.53
C CYS A 19 -0.97 0.07 -8.70
N PHE A 20 -1.69 -0.48 -9.68
CA PHE A 20 -1.08 -1.16 -10.82
C PHE A 20 -0.36 -0.20 -11.77
N ARG A 21 -0.86 1.04 -11.92
CA ARG A 21 -0.12 2.09 -12.64
C ARG A 21 1.20 2.38 -11.93
N SER A 22 1.17 2.60 -10.62
CA SER A 22 2.36 2.88 -9.82
C SER A 22 3.40 1.76 -9.85
N VAL A 23 2.97 0.50 -9.93
CA VAL A 23 3.88 -0.66 -10.16
C VAL A 23 4.62 -0.52 -11.49
N ARG A 24 3.91 -0.17 -12.58
CA ARG A 24 4.50 -0.03 -13.93
C ARG A 24 5.48 1.13 -14.02
N HIS A 25 5.18 2.24 -13.37
CA HIS A 25 5.99 3.46 -13.43
C HIS A 25 7.03 3.58 -12.31
N ARG A 26 7.08 2.62 -11.37
CA ARG A 26 7.99 2.66 -10.20
C ARG A 26 7.81 3.89 -9.32
N GLU A 27 6.56 4.31 -9.15
CA GLU A 27 6.21 5.49 -8.36
C GLU A 27 5.79 5.10 -6.94
N GLY A 28 5.75 6.10 -6.05
CA GLY A 28 5.32 5.89 -4.67
C GLY A 28 6.25 4.93 -3.92
N ALA A 29 5.66 3.98 -3.19
CA ALA A 29 6.40 2.94 -2.49
C ALA A 29 7.16 1.99 -3.43
N PHE A 30 6.83 1.95 -4.72
CA PHE A 30 7.53 1.08 -5.67
C PHE A 30 8.84 1.67 -6.21
N SER A 31 9.14 2.95 -5.92
CA SER A 31 10.43 3.59 -6.24
C SER A 31 11.63 2.93 -5.54
N ARG A 32 11.36 2.15 -4.48
CA ARG A 32 12.38 1.40 -3.75
C ARG A 32 12.96 0.21 -4.51
N TYR A 33 12.30 -0.21 -5.59
CA TYR A 33 12.69 -1.36 -6.38
C TYR A 33 13.46 -0.91 -7.63
N PRO A 34 14.48 -1.68 -8.07
CA PRO A 34 15.24 -1.35 -9.28
C PRO A 34 14.33 -1.26 -10.50
N ALA A 35 14.58 -0.25 -11.34
CA ALA A 35 13.77 0.01 -12.54
C ALA A 35 14.03 -1.00 -13.67
N ASP A 36 15.20 -1.64 -13.67
CA ASP A 36 15.65 -2.63 -14.64
C ASP A 36 15.19 -4.07 -14.32
N GLU A 37 14.65 -4.30 -13.13
CA GLU A 37 14.06 -5.58 -12.75
C GLU A 37 12.55 -5.63 -13.01
N SER A 38 11.99 -6.83 -13.22
CA SER A 38 10.54 -7.00 -13.32
C SER A 38 9.87 -6.89 -11.95
N LEU A 39 8.69 -6.27 -11.88
CA LEU A 39 7.81 -6.29 -10.72
C LEU A 39 6.43 -6.76 -11.10
N GLU A 40 6.06 -7.92 -10.57
CA GLU A 40 4.82 -8.60 -10.87
C GLU A 40 3.92 -8.62 -9.63
N VAL A 41 2.64 -8.30 -9.81
CA VAL A 41 1.64 -8.45 -8.73
C VAL A 41 1.01 -9.82 -8.83
N VAL A 42 1.21 -10.65 -7.80
CA VAL A 42 0.71 -12.03 -7.75
C VAL A 42 -0.51 -12.20 -6.83
N GLY A 43 -0.95 -11.11 -6.20
CA GLY A 43 -2.19 -11.06 -5.43
C GLY A 43 -2.61 -9.63 -5.12
N PHE A 44 -3.92 -9.38 -5.17
CA PHE A 44 -4.53 -8.12 -4.81
C PHE A 44 -5.86 -8.40 -4.11
N THR A 45 -5.97 -8.04 -2.82
CA THR A 45 -7.20 -8.27 -2.04
C THR A 45 -7.31 -7.28 -0.89
N SER A 46 -8.42 -7.32 -0.14
CA SER A 46 -8.62 -6.49 1.04
C SER A 46 -8.16 -7.16 2.34
N CYS A 47 -8.00 -6.37 3.40
CA CYS A 47 -7.74 -6.88 4.75
C CYS A 47 -8.94 -7.61 5.39
N GLY A 48 -10.11 -7.68 4.73
CA GLY A 48 -11.29 -8.40 5.25
C GLY A 48 -12.12 -7.67 6.31
N GLY A 49 -11.93 -6.36 6.47
CA GLY A 49 -12.71 -5.51 7.37
C GLY A 49 -12.10 -5.43 8.77
N CYS A 50 -12.38 -4.36 9.52
CA CYS A 50 -11.81 -4.18 10.86
C CYS A 50 -12.23 -5.34 11.79
N PRO A 51 -11.29 -6.03 12.46
CA PRO A 51 -9.90 -5.64 12.73
C PRO A 51 -8.83 -6.15 11.74
N GLY A 52 -9.19 -6.78 10.62
CA GLY A 52 -8.27 -7.20 9.57
C GLY A 52 -8.19 -8.70 9.35
N GLY A 53 -9.30 -9.44 9.50
CA GLY A 53 -9.27 -10.91 9.55
C GLY A 53 -8.63 -11.61 8.34
N ASN A 54 -8.68 -11.01 7.15
CA ASN A 54 -8.08 -11.63 5.96
C ASN A 54 -6.54 -11.57 5.98
N VAL A 55 -5.93 -10.72 6.81
CA VAL A 55 -4.47 -10.64 7.00
C VAL A 55 -3.90 -11.94 7.57
N GLU A 56 -4.71 -12.75 8.24
CA GLU A 56 -4.29 -14.05 8.80
C GLU A 56 -4.17 -15.19 7.78
N TYR A 57 -4.61 -14.97 6.54
CA TYR A 57 -4.66 -15.99 5.50
C TYR A 57 -4.06 -15.49 4.18
N THR A 58 -4.41 -14.29 3.74
CA THR A 58 -4.01 -13.82 2.40
C THR A 58 -2.51 -13.78 2.13
N PRO A 59 -1.60 -13.51 3.10
CA PRO A 59 -0.16 -13.56 2.83
C PRO A 59 0.31 -14.98 2.48
N GLU A 60 -0.29 -16.01 3.08
CA GLU A 60 0.06 -17.41 2.81
C GLU A 60 -0.28 -17.80 1.36
N GLU A 61 -1.45 -17.40 0.87
CA GLU A 61 -1.84 -17.63 -0.54
C GLU A 61 -0.96 -16.84 -1.51
N MET A 62 -0.64 -15.59 -1.18
CA MET A 62 0.28 -14.79 -1.98
C MET A 62 1.69 -15.42 -2.03
N LEU A 63 2.16 -15.98 -0.92
CA LEU A 63 3.41 -16.74 -0.85
C LEU A 63 3.39 -17.99 -1.74
N LYS A 64 2.28 -18.75 -1.74
CA LYS A 64 2.10 -19.90 -2.64
C LYS A 64 2.15 -19.49 -4.12
N ASN A 65 1.74 -18.27 -4.44
CA ASN A 65 1.87 -17.68 -5.79
C ASN A 65 3.25 -17.05 -6.07
N GLY A 66 4.17 -17.12 -5.10
CA GLY A 66 5.55 -16.69 -5.22
C GLY A 66 5.80 -15.24 -4.81
N ALA A 67 4.94 -14.62 -4.01
CA ALA A 67 5.19 -13.27 -3.48
C ALA A 67 6.47 -13.26 -2.62
N GLU A 68 7.32 -12.28 -2.87
CA GLU A 68 8.57 -12.03 -2.13
C GLU A 68 8.42 -10.87 -1.14
N ALA A 69 7.39 -10.04 -1.30
CA ALA A 69 7.02 -8.99 -0.36
C ALA A 69 5.51 -8.70 -0.40
N ILE A 70 4.99 -8.09 0.66
CA ILE A 70 3.62 -7.59 0.73
C ILE A 70 3.61 -6.07 0.83
N HIS A 71 2.73 -5.42 0.08
CA HIS A 71 2.43 -4.00 0.21
C HIS A 71 1.07 -3.80 0.89
N LEU A 72 1.07 -3.08 2.00
CA LEU A 72 -0.15 -2.55 2.62
C LEU A 72 -0.51 -1.25 1.90
N ALA A 73 -1.53 -1.24 1.05
CA ALA A 73 -1.76 -0.17 0.08
C ALA A 73 -1.95 1.22 0.67
N THR A 74 -1.69 2.25 -0.14
CA THR A 74 -1.81 3.67 0.22
C THR A 74 -3.15 3.99 0.87
N GLY A 75 -4.25 3.34 0.46
CA GLY A 75 -5.57 3.51 1.08
C GLY A 75 -5.66 3.14 2.57
N LEU A 76 -4.70 2.39 3.13
CA LEU A 76 -4.56 2.17 4.58
C LEU A 76 -3.89 3.38 5.27
N VAL A 77 -3.06 4.13 4.57
CA VAL A 77 -2.38 5.35 5.04
C VAL A 77 -3.28 6.58 4.90
N VAL A 78 -4.01 6.68 3.78
CA VAL A 78 -4.76 7.87 3.37
C VAL A 78 -6.29 7.73 3.48
N GLY A 79 -6.79 6.81 4.29
CA GLY A 79 -8.22 6.72 4.60
C GLY A 79 -8.66 7.77 5.61
N TYR A 80 -9.95 8.13 5.66
CA TYR A 80 -10.51 8.98 6.73
C TYR A 80 -11.27 8.14 7.76
N PRO A 81 -10.78 7.94 8.99
CA PRO A 81 -9.40 8.16 9.43
C PRO A 81 -8.44 7.07 8.86
N PRO A 82 -7.10 7.28 8.94
CA PRO A 82 -6.12 6.28 8.55
C PRO A 82 -6.34 4.97 9.31
N CYS A 83 -5.93 3.85 8.72
CA CYS A 83 -6.10 2.55 9.35
C CYS A 83 -5.23 2.46 10.61
N PRO A 84 -5.81 2.26 11.81
CA PRO A 84 -5.04 2.18 13.05
C PRO A 84 -4.23 0.88 13.16
N TRP A 85 -4.54 -0.12 12.33
CA TRP A 85 -3.94 -1.45 12.39
C TRP A 85 -2.73 -1.63 11.47
N THR A 86 -2.37 -0.62 10.66
CA THR A 86 -1.32 -0.76 9.62
C THR A 86 0.02 -1.24 10.18
N ALA A 87 0.48 -0.67 11.30
CA ALA A 87 1.70 -1.10 11.96
C ALA A 87 1.61 -2.55 12.45
N TYR A 88 0.50 -2.90 13.10
CA TYR A 88 0.29 -4.26 13.60
C TYR A 88 0.18 -5.29 12.47
N PHE A 89 -0.47 -4.95 11.35
CA PHE A 89 -0.51 -5.82 10.16
C PHE A 89 0.89 -6.08 9.61
N LYS A 90 1.72 -5.04 9.53
CA LYS A 90 3.12 -5.18 9.13
C LYS A 90 3.86 -6.15 10.06
N ASP A 91 3.86 -5.88 11.36
CA ASP A 91 4.57 -6.70 12.35
C ASP A 91 4.07 -8.15 12.34
N PHE A 92 2.76 -8.35 12.28
CA PHE A 92 2.14 -9.67 12.24
C PHE A 92 2.56 -10.45 11.00
N ILE A 93 2.47 -9.84 9.81
CA ILE A 93 2.79 -10.52 8.55
C ILE A 93 4.28 -10.86 8.51
N GLU A 94 5.16 -9.94 8.90
CA GLU A 94 6.61 -10.17 8.93
C GLU A 94 6.96 -11.28 9.92
N THR A 95 6.34 -11.28 11.11
CA THR A 95 6.60 -12.28 12.16
C THR A 95 6.08 -13.67 11.77
N LYS A 96 4.84 -13.76 11.26
CA LYS A 96 4.20 -15.05 10.98
C LYS A 96 4.71 -15.69 9.69
N TYR A 97 4.98 -14.89 8.66
CA TYR A 97 5.25 -15.40 7.31
C TYR A 97 6.70 -15.21 6.85
N GLY A 98 7.52 -14.45 7.59
CA GLY A 98 8.94 -14.30 7.30
C GLY A 98 9.26 -13.56 5.99
N ILE A 99 8.33 -12.76 5.48
CA ILE A 99 8.52 -11.93 4.29
C ILE A 99 8.42 -10.44 4.61
N PRO A 100 9.17 -9.57 3.92
CA PRO A 100 9.13 -8.14 4.16
C PRO A 100 7.77 -7.54 3.80
N VAL A 101 7.36 -6.54 4.60
CA VAL A 101 6.14 -5.77 4.38
C VAL A 101 6.47 -4.29 4.22
N ALA A 102 6.05 -3.73 3.09
CA ALA A 102 6.09 -2.31 2.79
C ALA A 102 4.73 -1.67 3.09
N VAL A 103 4.75 -0.45 3.64
CA VAL A 103 3.54 0.38 3.75
C VAL A 103 3.48 1.29 2.53
N GLY A 104 2.29 1.42 1.95
CA GLY A 104 2.01 2.22 0.78
C GLY A 104 2.13 1.50 -0.55
N THR A 105 1.58 2.14 -1.58
CA THR A 105 1.61 1.71 -3.00
C THR A 105 1.84 2.94 -3.86
N HIS A 106 0.78 3.51 -4.44
CA HIS A 106 0.84 4.72 -5.24
C HIS A 106 1.05 6.01 -4.42
N PRO A 107 1.56 7.09 -5.06
CA PRO A 107 1.66 8.41 -4.44
C PRO A 107 0.32 8.91 -3.88
N ILE A 108 0.39 9.70 -2.81
CA ILE A 108 -0.76 10.39 -2.22
C ILE A 108 -1.27 11.42 -3.24
N PRO A 109 -2.56 11.44 -3.60
CA PRO A 109 -3.09 12.45 -4.52
C PRO A 109 -2.93 13.87 -3.97
N GLU A 110 -2.70 14.87 -4.84
CA GLU A 110 -2.49 16.27 -4.41
C GLU A 110 -3.69 16.80 -3.60
N HIS A 111 -4.92 16.57 -4.08
CA HIS A 111 -6.14 17.01 -3.40
C HIS A 111 -6.29 16.42 -1.99
N TYR A 112 -5.75 15.22 -1.76
CA TYR A 112 -5.74 14.60 -0.43
C TYR A 112 -4.78 15.39 0.47
N LEU A 113 -3.56 15.66 0.00
CA LEU A 113 -2.57 16.43 0.76
C LEU A 113 -3.12 17.82 1.14
N GLU A 114 -3.70 18.55 0.19
CA GLU A 114 -4.31 19.87 0.42
C GLU A 114 -5.37 19.83 1.52
N THR A 115 -6.32 18.89 1.44
CA THR A 115 -7.39 18.74 2.45
C THR A 115 -6.82 18.41 3.84
N HIS A 116 -5.73 17.65 3.88
CA HIS A 116 -5.15 17.18 5.12
C HIS A 116 -4.20 18.15 5.81
N GLN A 117 -3.74 19.22 5.15
CA GLN A 117 -2.94 20.26 5.78
C GLN A 117 -3.60 20.84 7.04
N GLY A 118 -4.94 20.84 7.09
CA GLY A 118 -5.72 21.29 8.25
C GLY A 118 -6.16 20.19 9.24
N LEU A 119 -5.72 18.94 9.09
CA LEU A 119 -6.25 17.80 9.86
C LEU A 119 -5.15 17.04 10.64
N PRO A 120 -5.47 16.40 11.78
CA PRO A 120 -4.50 15.64 12.56
C PRO A 120 -3.82 14.49 11.79
N SER A 121 -4.52 13.93 10.81
CA SER A 121 -3.99 12.84 9.98
C SER A 121 -2.86 13.27 9.04
N LEU A 122 -2.53 14.57 8.92
CA LEU A 122 -1.29 15.01 8.27
C LEU A 122 -0.05 14.35 8.89
N SER A 123 -0.09 14.09 10.20
CA SER A 123 1.00 13.48 10.97
C SER A 123 1.48 12.11 10.47
N ILE A 124 0.67 11.39 9.68
CA ILE A 124 1.06 10.09 9.13
C ILE A 124 2.02 10.24 7.94
N ILE A 125 1.99 11.36 7.23
CA ILE A 125 2.70 11.55 5.96
C ILE A 125 4.23 11.56 6.14
N PRO A 126 4.82 12.23 7.14
CA PRO A 126 6.27 12.20 7.34
C PRO A 126 6.87 10.80 7.54
N SER A 127 6.06 9.83 7.99
CA SER A 127 6.48 8.43 8.15
C SER A 127 6.53 7.64 6.84
N HIS A 128 6.01 8.21 5.75
CA HIS A 128 5.91 7.58 4.43
C HIS A 128 6.34 8.54 3.30
N PRO A 129 7.59 9.07 3.35
CA PRO A 129 8.06 10.07 2.38
C PRO A 129 8.01 9.56 0.92
N GLU A 130 8.15 8.26 0.70
CA GLU A 130 8.04 7.61 -0.60
C GLU A 130 6.67 7.82 -1.25
N LEU A 131 5.62 8.03 -0.45
CA LEU A 131 4.27 8.27 -0.96
C LEU A 131 4.02 9.73 -1.34
N LEU A 132 4.90 10.66 -1.01
CA LEU A 132 4.73 12.05 -1.42
C LEU A 132 5.06 12.24 -2.91
N ALA A 133 6.07 11.57 -3.45
CA ALA A 133 6.58 11.83 -4.81
C ALA A 133 6.78 13.35 -5.09
N ASP A 134 7.02 13.73 -6.35
CA ASP A 134 6.94 15.13 -6.78
C ASP A 134 5.48 15.57 -7.02
N ALA A 135 5.26 16.88 -7.12
CA ALA A 135 3.92 17.45 -7.26
C ALA A 135 3.23 17.09 -8.59
N GLU A 136 4.00 16.99 -9.69
CA GLU A 136 3.47 16.63 -11.00
C GLU A 136 2.92 15.21 -10.97
N THR A 137 3.71 14.27 -10.43
CA THR A 137 3.27 12.90 -10.19
C THR A 137 1.99 12.85 -9.35
N ARG A 138 1.91 13.57 -8.22
CA ARG A 138 0.72 13.54 -7.35
C ARG A 138 -0.57 14.00 -8.06
N VAL A 139 -0.48 14.93 -9.02
CA VAL A 139 -1.62 15.40 -9.81
C VAL A 139 -2.17 14.28 -10.70
N GLU A 140 -1.29 13.45 -11.29
CA GLU A 140 -1.73 12.29 -12.09
C GLU A 140 -2.46 11.21 -11.28
N TYR A 141 -2.25 11.20 -9.96
CA TYR A 141 -2.93 10.35 -9.00
C TYR A 141 -4.18 10.97 -8.38
N GLY A 142 -4.59 12.18 -8.82
CA GLY A 142 -5.91 12.79 -8.54
C GLY A 142 -7.07 11.88 -8.91
#